data_AF-A0A444YKL9-F1
#
_entry.id   AF-A0A444YKL9-F1
#
_cell.length_a   1.000
_cell.length_b   1.000
_cell.length_c   1.000
_cell.angle_alpha   90.00
_cell.angle_beta   90.00
_cell.angle_gamma   90.00
#
_symmetry.space_group_name_H-M   'P 1'
#
loop_
_entity.id
_entity.type
_entity.pdbx_description
1 polymer ?
#
loop_
_entity_poly.entity_id
_entity_poly.type
_entity_poly.pdbx_seq_one_letter_code
_entity_poly.pdbx_strand_id
1 'polypeptide(L)'
;MRLEPMGSHFFLLVRKSAKQCKARWYEWLDPSIKKTEWTREEDEKLLHLAKLMPTQWRTIAPIVGCTPSQCRERYEKLLDAACVKDDNYEPGEIDPNPESKPARPDPVDMDEDEKEMLSEARARLANTKGKPGRNSSRKPGGLLLCRKREN
;
A
#
# COMPACT_ATOMS: atom_id res chain seq x y z
N MET A 1 20.04 5.91 8.03
CA MET A 1 18.85 5.03 8.09
C MET A 1 17.69 5.74 7.40
N ARG A 2 17.44 5.46 6.11
CA ARG A 2 16.15 5.76 5.47
C ARG A 2 15.81 4.54 4.62
N LEU A 3 14.79 3.83 5.08
CA LEU A 3 14.21 2.68 4.43
C LEU A 3 13.44 3.20 3.20
N GLU A 4 13.88 2.83 2.01
CA GLU A 4 13.03 2.85 0.81
C GLU A 4 12.79 1.39 0.39
N PRO A 5 11.90 0.62 1.05
CA PRO A 5 11.66 -0.78 0.71
C PRO A 5 10.65 -0.96 -0.44
N MET A 6 10.16 0.13 -1.06
CA MET A 6 8.99 0.08 -1.94
C MET A 6 9.29 -0.25 -3.41
N GLY A 7 10.53 -0.56 -3.76
CA GLY A 7 11.00 -0.66 -5.16
C GLY A 7 10.46 -1.81 -6.00
N SER A 8 9.73 -2.78 -5.44
CA SER A 8 9.36 -4.00 -6.19
C SER A 8 8.06 -4.69 -5.79
N HIS A 9 7.37 -4.24 -4.72
CA HIS A 9 6.14 -4.88 -4.24
C HIS A 9 4.96 -4.75 -5.20
N PHE A 10 4.93 -3.68 -6.02
CA PHE A 10 3.83 -3.46 -6.95
C PHE A 10 3.70 -4.59 -8.01
N PHE A 11 4.82 -5.16 -8.46
CA PHE A 11 4.81 -6.25 -9.44
C PHE A 11 4.14 -7.55 -8.96
N LEU A 12 3.87 -7.67 -7.66
CA LEU A 12 3.16 -8.81 -7.09
C LEU A 12 1.62 -8.66 -7.15
N LEU A 13 1.12 -7.46 -7.50
CA LEU A 13 -0.30 -7.15 -7.54
C LEU A 13 -0.73 -6.84 -8.99
N VAL A 14 -1.23 -7.86 -9.69
CA VAL A 14 -1.53 -7.84 -11.14
C VAL A 14 -2.49 -6.70 -11.56
N ARG A 15 -3.36 -6.25 -10.65
CA ARG A 15 -4.42 -5.26 -10.93
C ARG A 15 -4.25 -3.91 -10.24
N LYS A 16 -3.08 -3.62 -9.67
CA LYS A 16 -2.78 -2.30 -9.08
C LYS A 16 -1.81 -1.54 -9.95
N SER A 17 -1.41 -0.36 -9.53
CA SER A 17 -0.28 0.40 -10.09
C SER A 17 0.66 0.77 -8.94
N ALA A 18 1.93 1.05 -9.24
CA ALA A 18 2.89 1.46 -8.21
C ALA A 18 2.41 2.68 -7.41
N LYS A 19 1.69 3.60 -8.09
CA LYS A 19 1.05 4.76 -7.46
C LYS A 19 -0.02 4.34 -6.44
N GLN A 20 -0.88 3.40 -6.81
CA GLN A 20 -1.93 2.89 -5.92
C GLN A 20 -1.34 2.13 -4.73
N CYS A 21 -0.29 1.32 -4.92
CA CYS A 21 0.41 0.65 -3.82
C CYS A 21 1.02 1.67 -2.85
N LYS A 22 1.65 2.72 -3.37
CA LYS A 22 2.23 3.79 -2.56
C LYS A 22 1.14 4.53 -1.77
N ALA A 23 0.06 4.94 -2.43
CA ALA A 23 -1.06 5.62 -1.78
C ALA A 23 -1.67 4.76 -0.68
N ARG A 24 -1.96 3.48 -0.97
CA ARG A 24 -2.50 2.53 0.01
C ARG A 24 -1.62 2.37 1.25
N TRP A 25 -0.29 2.41 1.09
CA TRP A 25 0.62 2.36 2.22
C TRP A 25 0.44 3.56 3.14
N TYR A 26 0.59 4.77 2.61
CA TYR A 26 0.54 6.01 3.39
C TYR A 26 -0.87 6.38 3.87
N GLU A 27 -1.91 5.83 3.27
CA GLU A 27 -3.30 6.09 3.67
C GLU A 27 -3.89 5.07 4.63
N TRP A 28 -3.43 3.81 4.62
CA TRP A 28 -4.08 2.75 5.40
C TRP A 28 -3.16 1.69 6.02
N LEU A 29 -2.04 1.32 5.39
CA LEU A 29 -1.19 0.21 5.87
C LEU A 29 -0.07 0.62 6.82
N ASP A 30 0.37 1.88 6.78
CA ASP A 30 1.43 2.37 7.66
C ASP A 30 1.03 2.24 9.14
N PRO A 31 1.80 1.53 9.98
CA PRO A 31 1.51 1.36 11.41
C PRO A 31 1.44 2.67 12.21
N SER A 32 2.03 3.76 11.69
CA SER A 32 1.94 5.08 12.31
C SER A 32 0.57 5.74 12.17
N ILE A 33 -0.30 5.20 11.30
CA ILE A 33 -1.66 5.72 11.09
C ILE A 33 -2.55 5.29 12.25
N LYS A 34 -3.07 6.29 12.97
CA LYS A 34 -4.08 6.06 14.01
C LYS A 34 -5.39 5.59 13.36
N LYS A 35 -5.87 4.43 13.82
CA LYS A 35 -7.18 3.84 13.48
C LYS A 35 -8.14 3.85 14.67
N THR A 36 -7.77 4.56 15.73
CA THR A 36 -8.57 4.73 16.94
C THR A 36 -9.71 5.72 16.68
N GLU A 37 -10.70 5.70 17.56
CA GLU A 37 -11.80 6.67 17.54
C GLU A 37 -11.27 8.10 17.74
N TRP A 38 -11.96 9.07 17.12
CA TRP A 38 -11.64 10.48 17.25
C TRP A 38 -11.98 10.99 18.63
N THR A 39 -11.02 11.65 19.26
CA THR A 39 -11.25 12.35 20.53
C THR A 39 -11.81 13.75 20.29
N ARG A 40 -12.50 14.29 21.29
CA ARG A 40 -13.09 15.65 21.20
C ARG A 40 -12.00 16.71 21.03
N GLU A 41 -10.84 16.53 21.67
CA GLU A 41 -9.70 17.42 21.57
C GLU A 41 -9.11 17.43 20.15
N GLU A 42 -9.10 16.27 19.48
CA GLU A 42 -8.69 16.15 18.07
C GLU A 42 -9.68 16.86 17.13
N ASP A 43 -10.99 16.73 17.39
CA ASP A 43 -12.03 17.41 16.60
C ASP A 43 -11.95 18.94 16.76
N GLU A 44 -11.79 19.45 17.97
CA GLU A 44 -11.65 20.89 18.24
C GLU A 44 -10.40 21.46 17.55
N LYS A 45 -9.27 20.73 17.62
CA LYS A 45 -8.03 21.10 16.92
C LYS A 45 -8.22 21.08 15.39
N LEU A 46 -8.90 20.06 14.86
CA LEU A 46 -9.19 19.94 13.43
C LEU A 46 -10.02 21.12 12.93
N LEU A 47 -11.11 21.46 13.63
CA LEU A 47 -11.98 22.60 13.29
C LEU A 47 -11.23 23.93 13.34
N HIS A 48 -10.39 24.12 14.37
CA HIS A 48 -9.58 25.33 14.50
C HIS A 48 -8.59 25.48 13.34
N LEU A 49 -7.86 24.42 13.01
CA LEU A 49 -6.87 24.43 11.92
C LEU A 49 -7.53 24.56 10.54
N ALA A 50 -8.68 23.93 10.32
CA ALA A 50 -9.44 24.05 9.07
C ALA A 50 -9.93 25.48 8.85
N LYS A 51 -10.25 26.22 9.92
CA LYS A 51 -10.62 27.64 9.85
C LYS A 51 -9.43 28.54 9.51
N LEU A 52 -8.23 28.22 10.02
CA LEU A 52 -7.01 28.99 9.76
C LEU A 52 -6.41 28.71 8.38
N MET A 53 -6.44 27.44 7.96
CA MET A 53 -5.84 26.96 6.71
C MET A 53 -6.89 26.14 5.92
N PRO A 54 -7.78 26.80 5.17
CA PRO A 54 -8.82 26.09 4.43
C PRO A 54 -8.21 25.12 3.43
N THR A 55 -8.78 23.91 3.35
CA THR A 55 -8.44 22.81 2.41
C THR A 55 -7.00 22.30 2.40
N GLN A 56 -6.14 22.76 3.32
CA GLN A 56 -4.73 22.34 3.41
C GLN A 56 -4.53 21.07 4.26
N TRP A 57 -5.26 20.01 3.94
CA TRP A 57 -5.28 18.77 4.74
C TRP A 57 -3.91 18.10 4.87
N ARG A 58 -3.03 18.22 3.87
CA ARG A 58 -1.66 17.69 3.94
C ARG A 58 -0.81 18.36 5.01
N THR A 59 -1.10 19.62 5.32
CA THR A 59 -0.41 20.40 6.37
C THR A 59 -1.05 20.15 7.75
N ILE A 60 -2.37 20.01 7.78
CA ILE A 60 -3.15 19.80 9.02
C ILE A 60 -2.94 18.39 9.57
N ALA A 61 -2.91 17.37 8.71
CA ALA A 61 -2.81 15.96 9.08
C ALA A 61 -1.64 15.64 10.03
N PRO A 62 -0.39 16.06 9.76
CA PRO A 62 0.73 15.85 10.68
C PRO A 62 0.54 16.50 12.05
N ILE A 63 -0.19 17.61 12.15
CA ILE A 63 -0.41 18.36 13.40
C ILE A 63 -1.47 17.67 14.27
N VAL A 64 -2.50 17.10 13.64
CA VAL A 64 -3.56 16.33 14.32
C VAL A 64 -3.08 14.90 14.61
N GLY A 65 -2.15 14.37 13.80
CA GLY A 65 -1.64 13.00 13.92
C GLY A 65 -2.51 11.96 13.20
N CYS A 66 -3.23 12.38 12.15
CA CYS A 66 -4.09 11.55 11.30
C CYS A 66 -3.66 11.67 9.83
N THR A 67 -4.24 10.89 8.92
CA THR A 67 -4.00 11.07 7.48
C THR A 67 -4.82 12.24 6.91
N PRO A 68 -4.37 12.87 5.81
CA PRO A 68 -5.11 13.96 5.17
C PRO A 68 -6.54 13.57 4.79
N SER A 69 -6.73 12.34 4.32
CA SER A 69 -8.03 11.80 3.94
C SER A 69 -8.94 11.61 5.16
N GLN A 70 -8.42 11.09 6.28
CA GLN A 70 -9.16 10.98 7.55
C GLN A 70 -9.60 12.35 8.08
N CYS A 71 -8.70 13.34 8.08
CA CYS A 71 -9.03 14.70 8.52
C CYS A 71 -10.15 15.32 7.68
N ARG A 72 -10.07 15.18 6.35
CA ARG A 72 -11.09 15.68 5.43
C ARG A 72 -12.44 15.01 5.67
N GLU A 73 -12.47 13.69 5.74
CA GLU A 73 -13.72 12.92 5.96
C GLU A 73 -14.34 13.25 7.32
N ARG A 74 -13.53 13.36 8.38
CA ARG A 74 -14.02 13.75 9.71
C ARG A 74 -14.60 15.16 9.70
N TYR A 75 -13.93 16.10 9.05
CA TYR A 75 -14.40 17.47 8.92
C TYR A 75 -15.73 17.56 8.17
N GLU A 76 -15.88 16.85 7.05
CA GLU A 76 -17.15 16.76 6.31
C GLU A 76 -18.26 16.20 7.20
N LYS A 77 -18.02 15.10 7.93
CA LYS A 77 -19.00 14.54 8.89
C LYS A 77 -19.40 15.52 9.98
N LEU A 78 -18.47 16.33 10.50
CA LEU A 78 -18.76 17.35 11.51
C LEU A 78 -19.61 18.50 10.93
N LEU A 79 -19.39 18.86 9.66
CA LEU A 79 -20.23 19.84 8.96
C LEU A 79 -21.62 19.30 8.65
N ASP A 80 -21.72 18.05 8.19
CA ASP A 80 -22.98 17.38 7.90
C ASP A 80 -23.81 17.18 9.18
N ALA A 81 -23.18 16.79 10.29
CA ALA A 81 -23.85 16.71 11.59
C ALA A 81 -24.42 18.06 12.06
N ALA A 82 -23.81 19.17 11.62
CA ALA A 82 -24.26 20.53 11.93
C ALA A 82 -25.31 21.07 10.92
N CYS A 83 -25.50 20.42 9.77
CA CYS A 83 -26.36 20.88 8.69
C CYS A 83 -27.33 19.77 8.26
N VAL A 84 -28.61 19.90 8.59
CA VAL A 84 -29.65 18.99 8.08
C VAL A 84 -29.78 19.21 6.57
N LYS A 85 -29.42 18.21 5.73
CA LYS A 85 -29.66 18.27 4.27
C LYS A 85 -30.20 16.96 3.71
N ASP A 86 -31.09 17.17 2.74
CA ASP A 86 -31.91 16.27 1.94
C ASP A 86 -31.10 15.16 1.24
N ASP A 87 -31.59 13.92 1.35
CA ASP A 87 -30.99 12.68 0.86
C ASP A 87 -30.95 12.61 -0.68
N ASN A 88 -30.05 13.37 -1.33
CA ASN A 88 -29.76 13.17 -2.75
C ASN A 88 -28.50 12.31 -2.92
N TYR A 89 -28.68 10.99 -2.85
CA TYR A 89 -27.67 9.99 -3.19
C TYR A 89 -27.72 9.68 -4.69
N GLU A 90 -26.71 10.13 -5.44
CA GLU A 90 -26.49 9.79 -6.86
C GLU A 90 -25.72 8.45 -6.96
N PRO A 91 -26.35 7.34 -7.42
CA PRO A 91 -25.69 6.05 -7.56
C PRO A 91 -24.97 5.94 -8.92
N GLY A 92 -23.65 5.75 -8.94
CA GLY A 92 -22.93 5.34 -10.17
C GLY A 92 -21.50 5.85 -10.34
N GLU A 93 -21.04 6.79 -9.52
CA GLU A 93 -19.72 7.40 -9.66
C GLU A 93 -18.59 6.49 -9.11
N ILE A 94 -17.49 6.39 -9.86
CA ILE A 94 -16.27 5.69 -9.41
C ILE A 94 -15.64 6.54 -8.31
N ASP A 95 -15.44 5.96 -7.12
CA ASP A 95 -14.82 6.64 -5.99
C ASP A 95 -13.42 7.19 -6.36
N PRO A 96 -13.18 8.51 -6.22
CA PRO A 96 -11.89 9.10 -6.51
C PRO A 96 -10.78 8.73 -5.50
N ASN A 97 -11.10 8.17 -4.32
CA ASN A 97 -10.12 7.75 -3.32
C ASN A 97 -10.41 6.37 -2.68
N PRO A 98 -10.33 5.27 -3.44
CA PRO A 98 -10.56 3.93 -2.91
C PRO A 98 -9.48 3.47 -1.92
N GLU A 99 -8.29 4.09 -1.94
CA GLU A 99 -7.15 3.72 -1.08
C GLU A 99 -7.36 4.02 0.40
N SER A 100 -8.29 4.93 0.77
CA SER A 100 -8.60 5.26 2.17
C SER A 100 -9.65 4.35 2.81
N LYS A 101 -10.24 3.39 2.07
CA LYS A 101 -11.30 2.51 2.59
C LYS A 101 -10.76 1.21 3.21
N PRO A 102 -11.45 0.59 4.17
CA PRO A 102 -11.05 -0.72 4.69
C PRO A 102 -10.99 -1.76 3.55
N ALA A 103 -10.08 -2.74 3.70
CA ALA A 103 -10.02 -3.86 2.77
C ALA A 103 -11.31 -4.68 2.88
N ARG A 104 -11.83 -5.14 1.74
CA ARG A 104 -12.95 -6.08 1.73
C ARG A 104 -12.46 -7.43 2.24
N PRO A 105 -13.27 -8.18 3.01
CA PRO A 105 -12.96 -9.57 3.33
C PRO A 105 -12.79 -10.40 2.07
N ASP A 106 -11.86 -11.37 2.11
CA ASP A 106 -11.61 -12.27 0.98
C ASP A 106 -12.85 -13.17 0.75
N PRO A 107 -13.27 -13.39 -0.52
CA PRO A 107 -14.29 -14.38 -0.85
C PRO A 107 -13.90 -15.79 -0.38
N VAL A 108 -14.88 -16.60 0.03
CA VAL A 108 -14.65 -18.00 0.42
C VAL A 108 -14.09 -18.81 -0.76
N ASP A 109 -14.58 -18.53 -1.96
CA ASP A 109 -14.10 -19.10 -3.21
C ASP A 109 -13.25 -18.06 -3.96
N MET A 110 -11.94 -18.10 -3.75
CA MET A 110 -10.98 -17.24 -4.46
C MET A 110 -10.87 -17.67 -5.93
N ASP A 111 -10.87 -16.69 -6.84
CA ASP A 111 -10.69 -16.92 -8.27
C ASP A 111 -9.28 -17.48 -8.57
N GLU A 112 -9.12 -18.17 -9.70
CA GLU A 112 -7.85 -18.78 -10.09
C GLU A 112 -6.73 -17.74 -10.21
N ASP A 113 -7.04 -16.57 -10.76
CA ASP A 113 -6.12 -15.44 -10.89
C ASP A 113 -5.58 -14.97 -9.52
N GLU A 114 -6.41 -15.00 -8.47
CA GLU A 114 -6.00 -14.57 -7.12
C GLU A 114 -5.13 -15.64 -6.44
N LYS A 115 -5.47 -16.92 -6.64
CA LYS A 115 -4.66 -18.05 -6.16
C LYS A 115 -3.28 -18.07 -6.83
N GLU A 116 -3.24 -17.85 -8.14
CA GLU A 116 -2.00 -17.78 -8.91
C GLU A 116 -1.13 -16.61 -8.41
N MET A 117 -1.72 -15.42 -8.23
CA MET A 117 -1.05 -14.25 -7.69
C MET A 117 -0.43 -14.52 -6.31
N LEU A 118 -1.18 -15.16 -5.40
CA LEU A 118 -0.69 -15.51 -4.07
C LEU A 118 0.47 -16.52 -4.14
N SER A 119 0.39 -17.50 -5.05
CA SER A 119 1.44 -18.49 -5.26
C SER A 119 2.74 -17.85 -5.78
N GLU A 120 2.61 -16.91 -6.73
CA GLU A 120 3.74 -16.17 -7.30
C GLU A 120 4.39 -15.26 -6.25
N ALA A 121 3.58 -14.55 -5.46
CA ALA A 121 4.06 -13.70 -4.38
C ALA A 121 4.86 -14.52 -3.35
N ARG A 122 4.36 -15.69 -2.94
CA ARG A 122 5.08 -16.61 -2.04
C ARG A 122 6.40 -17.06 -2.64
N ALA A 123 6.42 -17.48 -3.91
CA ALA A 123 7.62 -17.95 -4.58
C ALA A 123 8.69 -16.85 -4.71
N ARG A 124 8.27 -15.63 -5.07
CA ARG A 124 9.17 -14.48 -5.23
C ARG A 124 9.76 -14.03 -3.89
N LEU A 125 8.97 -14.00 -2.81
CA LEU A 125 9.45 -13.64 -1.47
C LEU A 125 10.40 -14.70 -0.89
N ALA A 126 10.22 -15.98 -1.22
CA ALA A 126 11.11 -17.06 -0.80
C ALA A 126 12.48 -17.05 -1.53
N ASN A 127 12.53 -16.47 -2.73
CA ASN A 127 13.75 -16.41 -3.55
C ASN A 127 14.68 -15.27 -3.11
N THR A 128 15.58 -15.56 -2.18
CA THR A 128 16.62 -14.62 -1.70
C THR A 128 17.91 -14.65 -2.53
N LYS A 129 18.07 -15.65 -3.40
CA LYS A 129 19.26 -15.84 -4.25
C LYS A 129 19.00 -15.24 -5.64
N GLY A 130 19.70 -14.16 -5.97
CA GLY A 130 19.70 -13.61 -7.33
C GLY A 130 20.23 -14.63 -8.33
N LYS A 131 19.90 -14.46 -9.63
CA LYS A 131 20.48 -15.28 -10.70
C LYS A 131 22.01 -15.18 -10.61
N PRO A 132 22.76 -16.26 -10.33
CA PRO A 132 24.18 -16.23 -10.65
C PRO A 132 24.27 -15.94 -12.15
N GLY A 133 25.17 -15.03 -12.53
CA GLY A 133 25.37 -14.66 -13.93
C GLY A 133 25.45 -15.92 -14.81
N ARG A 134 24.92 -15.81 -16.03
CA ARG A 134 24.65 -16.87 -17.04
C ARG A 134 25.82 -17.80 -17.43
N ASN A 135 26.91 -17.85 -16.66
CA ASN A 135 28.06 -18.73 -16.87
C ASN A 135 28.35 -19.72 -15.72
N SER A 136 27.51 -19.86 -14.70
CA SER A 136 27.70 -20.91 -13.69
C SER A 136 26.64 -21.99 -13.85
N SER A 137 27.08 -23.21 -14.15
CA SER A 137 26.27 -24.44 -14.31
C SER A 137 25.78 -24.78 -15.72
N ARG A 138 26.69 -24.79 -16.70
CA ARG A 138 26.74 -25.89 -17.67
C ARG A 138 28.15 -26.45 -17.61
N LYS A 139 28.36 -27.63 -17.01
CA LYS A 139 29.61 -28.36 -17.27
C LYS A 139 29.45 -28.99 -18.66
N PRO A 140 30.20 -28.57 -19.69
CA PRO A 140 30.37 -29.42 -20.86
C PRO A 140 31.34 -30.53 -20.45
N GLY A 141 31.07 -31.76 -20.89
CA GLY A 141 32.02 -32.85 -20.75
C GLY A 141 33.31 -32.59 -21.54
N GLY A 142 34.37 -33.30 -21.18
CA GLY A 142 35.43 -33.68 -22.11
C GLY A 142 36.82 -33.10 -21.86
N LEU A 143 37.71 -34.00 -21.45
CA LEU A 143 39.17 -34.04 -21.61
C LEU A 143 40.04 -32.93 -20.98
N LEU A 144 40.94 -33.36 -20.09
CA LEU A 144 42.36 -33.14 -20.32
C LEU A 144 43.17 -34.30 -19.71
N LEU A 145 43.83 -35.05 -20.59
CA LEU A 145 44.97 -35.92 -20.27
C LEU A 145 46.05 -35.09 -19.57
N CYS A 146 46.43 -35.45 -18.35
CA CYS A 146 47.76 -35.14 -17.81
C CYS A 146 48.48 -36.45 -17.49
N ARG A 147 49.29 -36.83 -18.48
CA ARG A 147 50.32 -37.87 -18.53
C ARG A 147 51.23 -37.77 -17.29
N LYS A 148 51.20 -38.76 -16.40
CA LYS A 148 52.21 -38.93 -15.35
C LYS A 148 53.28 -39.89 -15.87
N ARG A 149 54.45 -39.34 -16.21
CA ARG A 149 55.69 -40.09 -16.49
C ARG A 149 56.50 -40.09 -15.19
N GLU A 150 56.62 -41.26 -14.59
CA GLU A 150 57.64 -41.79 -13.67
C GLU A 150 57.41 -43.30 -13.83
N ASN A 151 58.29 -44.12 -14.40
CA ASN A 151 59.73 -44.29 -14.23
C ASN A 151 60.33 -44.79 -15.55
#